data_AF-A0A561BUB6-F1
#
_entry.id   AF-A0A561BUB6-F1
#
_cell.length_a   1.000
_cell.length_b   1.000
_cell.length_c   1.000
_cell.angle_alpha   90.00
_cell.angle_beta   90.00
_cell.angle_gamma   90.00
#
_symmetry.space_group_name_H-M   'P 1'
#
loop_
_entity.id
_entity.type
_entity.pdbx_description
1 polymer ?
#
loop_
_entity_poly.entity_id
_entity_poly.type
_entity_poly.pdbx_seq_one_letter_code
_entity_poly.pdbx_strand_id
1 'polypeptide(L)' 'MSEPHQGNGLGLHLVSTAAAHARAAGATRFLLVVSAANDKMLRLVRRYWPSPRTERDGALLTFLVPAVLPARTALVSA' A
#
# COMPACT_ATOMS: atom_id res chain seq x y z
N MET A 1 -5.31 17.02 9.49
CA MET A 1 -4.65 15.76 9.89
C MET A 1 -3.20 16.08 10.16
N SER A 2 -2.69 15.74 11.34
CA SER A 2 -1.45 16.28 11.92
C SER A 2 -0.22 16.03 11.00
N GLU A 3 0.30 17.11 10.43
CA GLU A 3 1.49 17.15 9.54
C GLU A 3 2.83 16.65 10.12
N PRO A 4 3.14 16.71 11.44
CA PRO A 4 4.49 16.41 11.94
C PRO A 4 4.89 14.93 11.87
N HIS A 5 3.99 14.02 11.50
CA HIS A 5 4.30 12.59 11.43
C HIS A 5 4.40 12.06 9.99
N GLN A 6 4.24 12.93 8.98
CA GLN A 6 4.41 12.54 7.59
C GLN A 6 5.89 12.25 7.29
N GLY A 7 6.18 11.13 6.61
CA GLY A 7 7.55 10.76 6.24
C GLY A 7 8.28 9.83 7.20
N ASN A 8 7.73 9.57 8.40
CA ASN A 8 8.35 8.69 9.40
C ASN A 8 7.99 7.20 9.25
N GLY A 9 7.58 6.77 8.05
CA GLY A 9 7.22 5.37 7.79
C GLY A 9 5.88 4.92 8.39
N LEU A 10 5.13 5.77 9.10
CA LEU A 10 3.84 5.40 9.71
C LEU A 10 2.80 4.88 8.71
N GLY A 11 2.73 5.48 7.52
CA GLY A 11 1.83 5.00 6.46
C GLY A 11 2.16 3.57 6.02
N LEU A 12 3.44 3.24 5.91
CA LEU A 12 3.90 1.88 5.61
C LEU A 12 3.59 0.93 6.77
N HIS A 13 3.84 1.36 8.00
CA HIS A 13 3.57 0.57 9.19
C HIS A 13 2.08 0.20 9.28
N LEU A 14 1.17 1.19 9.14
CA LEU A 14 -0.28 0.94 9.18
C LEU A 14 -0.75 -0.01 8.09
N VAL A 15 -0.27 0.16 6.86
CA VAL A 15 -0.60 -0.73 5.73
C VAL A 15 -0.05 -2.14 5.97
N SER A 16 1.13 -2.26 6.59
CA SER A 16 1.74 -3.55 6.93
C SER A 16 0.95 -4.28 8.02
N THR A 17 0.54 -3.55 9.06
CA THR A 17 -0.32 -4.08 10.12
C THR A 17 -1.69 -4.51 9.58
N ALA A 18 -2.31 -3.71 8.71
CA ALA A 18 -3.57 -4.06 8.07
C ALA A 18 -3.44 -5.32 7.20
N ALA A 19 -2.37 -5.44 6.40
CA ALA A 19 -2.10 -6.63 5.60
C ALA A 19 -1.89 -7.88 6.47
N ALA A 20 -1.14 -7.76 7.57
CA ALA A 20 -0.91 -8.85 8.51
C ALA A 20 -2.22 -9.33 9.16
N HIS A 21 -3.08 -8.42 9.60
CA HIS A 21 -4.40 -8.76 10.15
C HIS A 21 -5.30 -9.41 9.10
N ALA A 22 -5.34 -8.88 7.87
CA ALA A 22 -6.11 -9.46 6.78
C ALA A 22 -5.67 -10.91 6.50
N ARG A 23 -4.35 -11.15 6.45
CA ARG A 23 -3.79 -12.49 6.27
C ARG A 23 -4.12 -13.42 7.44
N ALA A 24 -4.03 -12.95 8.68
CA ALA A 24 -4.39 -13.73 9.85
C ALA A 24 -5.88 -14.12 9.85
N ALA A 25 -6.74 -13.29 9.27
CA ALA A 25 -8.16 -13.57 9.05
C ALA A 25 -8.43 -14.47 7.83
N GLY A 26 -7.39 -14.98 7.14
CA GLY A 26 -7.52 -15.84 5.97
C GLY A 26 -7.72 -15.10 4.64
N ALA A 27 -7.67 -13.77 4.62
CA ALA A 27 -7.76 -13.02 3.38
C ALA A 27 -6.44 -13.13 2.58
N THR A 28 -6.57 -13.34 1.27
CA THR A 28 -5.43 -13.36 0.35
C THR A 28 -5.12 -11.99 -0.25
N ARG A 29 -6.09 -11.07 -0.19
CA ARG A 29 -6.04 -9.73 -0.75
C ARG A 29 -6.79 -8.75 0.14
N PHE A 30 -6.46 -7.47 0.04
CA PHE A 30 -7.22 -6.38 0.65
C PHE A 30 -7.30 -5.17 -0.29
N LEU A 31 -8.26 -4.30 -0.02
CA LEU A 31 -8.50 -3.08 -0.77
C LEU A 31 -7.82 -1.89 -0.08
N LEU A 32 -7.09 -1.09 -0.85
CA LEU A 32 -6.70 0.25 -0.45
C LEU A 32 -7.46 1.28 -1.27
N VAL A 33 -8.15 2.20 -0.59
CA VAL A 33 -8.77 3.35 -1.23
C VAL A 33 -7.93 4.58 -0.90
N VAL A 34 -7.42 5.24 -1.94
CA VAL A 34 -6.47 6.34 -1.81
C VAL A 34 -6.95 7.50 -2.67
N SER A 35 -6.91 8.73 -2.16
CA SER A 35 -7.11 9.92 -2.99
C SER A 35 -6.08 9.98 -4.11
N ALA A 36 -6.51 10.31 -5.32
CA ALA A 36 -5.65 10.54 -6.47
C ALA A 36 -4.65 11.69 -6.25
N ALA A 37 -4.89 12.57 -5.28
CA ALA A 37 -3.96 13.64 -4.89
C ALA A 37 -2.91 13.21 -3.85
N ASN A 38 -2.96 11.96 -3.35
CA ASN A 38 -2.03 11.48 -2.32
C ASN A 38 -0.79 10.82 -2.94
N ASP A 39 0.05 11.62 -3.59
CA ASP A 39 1.24 11.15 -4.29
C ASP A 39 2.19 10.30 -3.43
N LYS A 40 2.29 10.62 -2.13
CA LYS A 40 3.14 9.86 -1.18
C LYS A 40 2.63 8.43 -1.06
N MET A 41 1.32 8.24 -0.89
CA MET A 41 0.72 6.91 -0.79
C MET A 41 0.72 6.19 -2.13
N LEU A 42 0.48 6.89 -3.24
CA LEU A 42 0.55 6.30 -4.59
C LEU A 42 1.95 5.76 -4.91
N ARG A 43 3.01 6.48 -4.54
CA ARG A 43 4.40 5.99 -4.66
C ARG A 43 4.64 4.76 -3.79
N LEU A 44 4.10 4.73 -2.58
CA LEU A 44 4.20 3.57 -1.69
C LEU A 44 3.53 2.35 -2.31
N VAL A 45 2.28 2.49 -2.77
CA VAL A 45 1.55 1.41 -3.43
C VAL A 45 2.32 0.88 -4.63
N ARG A 46 2.79 1.75 -5.53
CA ARG A 46 3.59 1.33 -6.70
C ARG A 46 4.91 0.66 -6.33
N ARG A 47 5.54 1.08 -5.22
CA ARG A 47 6.81 0.49 -4.76
C ARG A 47 6.64 -0.94 -4.26
N TYR A 48 5.56 -1.22 -3.54
CA TYR A 48 5.32 -2.56 -2.97
C TYR A 48 4.43 -3.43 -3.87
N TRP A 49 3.66 -2.84 -4.77
CA TRP A 49 2.84 -3.57 -5.73
C TRP A 49 3.02 -2.90 -7.09
N PRO A 50 4.02 -3.33 -7.90
CA PRO A 50 4.34 -2.68 -9.17
C PRO A 50 3.21 -2.73 -10.20
N SER A 51 2.38 -3.76 -10.13
CA SER A 51 1.25 -3.99 -11.05
C SER A 51 -0.05 -4.26 -10.29
N PRO A 52 -0.57 -3.31 -9.50
CA PRO A 52 -1.78 -3.52 -8.73
C PRO A 52 -3.00 -3.36 -9.65
N ARG A 53 -4.00 -4.22 -9.48
CA ARG A 53 -5.30 -3.99 -10.13
C ARG A 53 -5.87 -2.69 -9.54
N THR A 54 -6.08 -1.70 -10.39
CA THR A 54 -6.49 -0.35 -9.99
C THR A 54 -7.80 0.01 -10.67
N GLU A 55 -8.74 0.54 -9.90
CA GLU A 55 -9.98 1.13 -10.38
C GLU A 55 -10.03 2.60 -9.95
N ARG A 56 -10.55 3.48 -10.82
CA ARG A 56 -10.69 4.91 -10.53
C ARG A 56 -12.15 5.27 -10.46
N ASP A 57 -12.53 5.90 -9.36
CA ASP A 57 -13.85 6.50 -9.16
C ASP A 57 -13.67 7.95 -8.70
N GLY A 58 -13.90 8.88 -9.63
CA GLY A 58 -13.66 10.31 -9.43
C GLY A 58 -12.25 10.63 -8.92
N ALA A 59 -12.20 11.13 -7.68
CA ALA A 59 -10.97 11.51 -6.99
C ALA A 59 -10.32 10.37 -6.18
N LEU A 60 -10.90 9.18 -6.20
CA LEU A 60 -10.41 8.01 -5.47
C LEU A 60 -9.84 6.95 -6.43
N LEU A 61 -8.79 6.31 -5.96
CA LEU A 61 -8.16 5.15 -6.58
C LEU A 61 -8.28 3.97 -5.62
N THR A 62 -8.88 2.89 -6.12
CA THR A 62 -9.04 1.63 -5.39
C THR A 62 -8.02 0.63 -5.92
N PHE A 63 -7.17 0.11 -5.03
CA PHE A 63 -6.17 -0.90 -5.36
C PHE A 63 -6.54 -2.22 -4.69
N LEU A 64 -6.63 -3.29 -5.47
CA LEU A 64 -6.70 -4.64 -4.95
C LEU A 64 -5.28 -5.22 -4.93
N VAL A 65 -4.74 -5.45 -3.72
CA VAL A 65 -3.37 -5.90 -3.52
C VAL A 65 -3.32 -7.19 -2.70
N PRO A 66 -2.29 -8.04 -2.85
CA PRO A 66 -2.04 -9.17 -1.95
C PRO A 66 -1.94 -8.75 -0.48
N ALA A 67 -2.50 -9.55 0.43
CA ALA A 67 -2.37 -9.40 1.89
C ALA A 67 -0.98 -9.82 2.42
N VAL A 68 0.06 -9.56 1.62
CA VAL A 68 1.47 -9.77 1.93
C VAL A 68 2.19 -8.59 1.32
N LEU A 69 2.94 -7.83 2.11
CA LEU A 69 3.91 -6.93 1.51
C LEU A 69 5.02 -7.79 0.91
N PRO A 70 5.32 -7.68 -0.39
CA PRO A 70 6.51 -8.34 -0.90
C PRO A 70 7.71 -7.80 -0.14
N ALA A 71 8.61 -8.72 0.24
CA ALA A 71 9.91 -8.37 0.77
C ALA A 71 10.52 -7.32 -0.17
N ARG A 72 11.08 -6.25 0.40
CA ARG A 72 11.84 -5.24 -0.36
C ARG A 72 12.72 -6.01 -1.33
N THR A 73 12.47 -5.92 -2.64
CA THR A 73 13.34 -6.55 -3.64
C THR A 73 14.72 -5.97 -3.39
N ALA A 74 15.57 -6.75 -2.73
CA ALA A 74 16.99 -6.53 -2.77
C ALA A 74 17.35 -6.87 -4.21
N LEU A 75 17.59 -5.85 -5.02
CA LEU A 75 18.43 -6.01 -6.19
C LEU A 75 19.77 -6.50 -5.65
N VAL A 76 19.95 -7.82 -5.62
CA VAL A 76 21.27 -8.43 -5.59
C VAL A 76 21.81 -8.20 -6.99
N SER A 77 22.70 -7.22 -7.12
CA SER A 77 23.51 -7.05 -8.33
C SER A 77 24.29 -8.33 -8.59
N ALA A 78 24.17 -8.83 -9.82
CA ALA A 78 25.09 -9.80 -10.41
C ALA A 78 26.42 -9.13 -10.77
#